data_AF-A0A1M2V4E2-F1
#
_entry.id   AF-A0A1M2V4E2-F1
#
_cell.length_a   1.000
_cell.length_b   1.000
_cell.length_c   1.000
_cell.angle_alpha   90.00
_cell.angle_beta   90.00
_cell.angle_gamma   90.00
#
_symmetry.space_group_name_H-M   'P 1'
#
loop_
_entity.id
_entity.type
_entity.pdbx_description
1 polymer ?
#
loop_
_entity_poly.entity_id
_entity_poly.type
_entity_poly.pdbx_seq_one_letter_code
_entity_poly.pdbx_strand_id
1 'polypeptide(L)'
;MATFNAGETGVSVRILHPAILILVTFKRWSTAHTSTLPKAFRNVAADLSDIHLIMEWLAGRQLRIRFHQYPGMTKRELLAMIRLYHDKYADDADQMDKLRSIMPNDWDAMLSPPEPSTPP
;
A
#
# COMPACT_ATOMS: atom_id res chain seq x y z
N MET A 1 4.85 15.72 -11.54
CA MET A 1 4.22 15.73 -10.19
C MET A 1 2.84 16.37 -10.34
N ALA A 2 1.77 15.74 -9.85
CA ALA A 2 0.42 16.29 -9.90
C ALA A 2 0.04 16.88 -8.53
N THR A 3 -0.28 18.17 -8.50
CA THR A 3 -0.64 18.94 -7.30
C THR A 3 -2.14 18.93 -7.06
N PHE A 4 -2.56 18.81 -5.79
CA PHE A 4 -3.95 18.95 -5.35
C PHE A 4 -3.99 19.96 -4.20
N ASN A 5 -4.91 20.92 -4.27
CA ASN A 5 -5.09 21.94 -3.24
C ASN A 5 -6.20 21.50 -2.28
N ALA A 6 -5.91 21.47 -0.98
CA ALA A 6 -6.92 21.33 0.07
C ALA A 6 -6.69 22.43 1.12
N GLY A 7 -7.68 23.32 1.30
CA GLY A 7 -7.76 24.23 2.45
C GLY A 7 -7.93 25.72 2.12
N GLU A 8 -8.86 26.37 2.84
CA GLU A 8 -9.30 27.78 2.72
C GLU A 8 -8.39 28.80 3.44
N THR A 9 -7.25 28.39 3.96
CA THR A 9 -6.17 29.30 4.35
C THR A 9 -5.11 29.21 3.27
N GLY A 10 -4.59 30.34 2.78
CA GLY A 10 -3.67 30.43 1.62
C GLY A 10 -2.32 29.69 1.74
N VAL A 11 -2.21 28.70 2.64
CA VAL A 11 -1.10 27.77 2.80
C VAL A 11 -1.37 26.53 1.94
N SER A 12 -0.69 26.45 0.80
CA SER A 12 -0.65 25.22 -0.01
C SER A 12 0.23 24.18 0.69
N VAL A 13 -0.39 23.17 1.30
CA VAL A 13 0.34 22.01 1.85
C VAL A 13 0.54 20.99 0.75
N ARG A 14 1.79 20.62 0.48
CA ARG A 14 2.12 19.56 -0.46
C ARG A 14 1.93 18.20 0.20
N ILE A 15 0.80 17.56 -0.08
CA ILE A 15 0.49 16.22 0.41
C ILE A 15 0.75 15.21 -0.71
N LEU A 16 1.27 14.04 -0.34
CA LEU A 16 1.43 12.92 -1.26
C LEU A 16 0.05 12.41 -1.70
N HIS A 17 -0.14 12.18 -3.01
CA HIS A 17 -1.40 11.65 -3.52
C HIS A 17 -1.72 10.27 -2.89
N PRO A 18 -2.98 9.97 -2.51
CA PRO A 18 -3.35 8.71 -1.84
C PRO A 18 -2.87 7.44 -2.55
N ALA A 19 -2.93 7.44 -3.89
CA ALA A 19 -2.44 6.36 -4.75
C ALA A 19 -0.94 6.04 -4.64
N ILE A 20 -0.15 6.93 -4.03
CA ILE A 20 1.27 6.73 -3.71
C ILE A 20 1.44 6.57 -2.20
N LEU A 21 0.67 7.33 -1.40
CA LEU A 21 0.71 7.27 0.06
C LEU A 21 0.48 5.87 0.61
N ILE A 22 -0.45 5.11 0.01
CA ILE A 22 -0.71 3.72 0.41
C ILE A 22 0.54 2.83 0.41
N LEU A 23 1.47 3.06 -0.52
CA LEU A 23 2.73 2.31 -0.61
C LEU A 23 3.68 2.65 0.54
N VAL A 24 3.64 3.90 1.03
CA VAL A 24 4.39 4.30 2.22
C VAL A 24 3.85 3.55 3.44
N THR A 25 2.53 3.45 3.57
CA THR A 25 1.89 2.75 4.68
C THR A 25 2.13 1.25 4.63
N PHE A 26 2.01 0.61 3.45
CA PHE A 26 2.37 -0.80 3.28
C PHE A 26 3.82 -1.08 3.65
N LYS A 27 4.76 -0.21 3.28
CA LYS A 27 6.17 -0.35 3.65
C LYS A 27 6.40 -0.30 5.16
N ARG A 28 5.77 0.65 5.86
CA ARG A 28 5.89 0.74 7.33
C ARG A 28 5.31 -0.51 7.98
N TRP A 29 4.10 -0.88 7.57
CA TRP A 29 3.43 -2.06 8.06
C TRP A 29 4.27 -3.33 7.85
N SER A 30 4.78 -3.57 6.63
CA SER A 30 5.54 -4.78 6.31
C SER A 30 6.82 -4.90 7.11
N THR A 31 7.45 -3.79 7.52
CA THR A 31 8.64 -3.82 8.39
C THR A 31 8.33 -4.12 9.86
N ALA A 32 7.10 -3.87 10.31
CA ALA A 32 6.72 -3.95 11.72
C ALA A 32 5.73 -5.09 12.04
N HIS A 33 5.08 -5.70 11.04
CA HIS A 33 3.94 -6.61 11.21
C HIS A 33 4.20 -7.90 12.00
N THR A 34 5.47 -8.29 12.16
CA THR A 34 5.93 -9.44 12.96
C THR A 34 6.49 -9.04 14.32
N SER A 35 6.57 -7.75 14.62
CA SER A 35 7.13 -7.26 15.89
C SER A 35 6.21 -7.56 17.07
N THR A 36 6.82 -8.04 18.16
CA THR A 36 6.13 -8.36 19.42
C THR A 36 6.24 -7.23 20.46
N LEU A 37 6.96 -6.14 20.14
CA LEU A 37 7.14 -5.02 21.07
C LEU A 37 5.85 -4.20 21.17
N PRO A 38 5.38 -3.82 22.39
CA PRO A 38 4.12 -3.08 22.56
C PRO A 38 4.02 -1.78 21.77
N LYS A 39 5.15 -1.06 21.61
CA LYS A 39 5.22 0.17 20.80
C LYS A 39 5.02 -0.13 19.32
N ALA A 40 5.59 -1.24 18.82
CA ALA A 40 5.43 -1.65 17.44
C ALA A 40 3.99 -2.12 17.17
N PHE A 41 3.34 -2.79 18.13
CA PHE A 41 1.95 -3.22 18.00
C PHE A 41 0.98 -2.05 17.75
N ARG A 42 1.12 -0.94 18.50
CA ARG A 42 0.31 0.27 18.27
C ARG A 42 0.55 0.87 16.89
N ASN A 43 1.80 0.90 16.44
CA ASN A 43 2.15 1.43 15.13
C ASN A 43 1.57 0.56 14.00
N VAL A 44 1.63 -0.78 14.15
CA VAL A 44 1.03 -1.72 13.19
C VAL A 44 -0.48 -1.53 13.10
N ALA A 45 -1.17 -1.35 14.23
CA ALA A 45 -2.62 -1.10 14.23
C ALA A 45 -2.99 0.24 13.55
N ALA A 46 -2.19 1.28 13.77
CA ALA A 46 -2.35 2.56 13.08
C ALA A 46 -2.10 2.42 11.57
N ASP A 47 -1.00 1.77 11.17
CA ASP A 47 -0.67 1.54 9.76
C ASP A 47 -1.77 0.71 9.05
N LEU A 48 -2.36 -0.28 9.73
CA LEU A 48 -3.50 -1.03 9.21
C LEU A 48 -4.73 -0.15 9.00
N SER A 49 -5.05 0.70 9.97
CA SER A 49 -6.19 1.62 9.86
C SER A 49 -6.00 2.59 8.69
N ASP A 50 -4.79 3.09 8.50
CA ASP A 50 -4.41 3.93 7.36
C ASP A 50 -4.51 3.18 6.03
N ILE A 51 -4.02 1.93 5.95
CA ILE A 51 -4.15 1.08 4.74
C ILE A 51 -5.63 0.92 4.39
N HIS A 52 -6.47 0.56 5.37
CA HIS A 52 -7.90 0.32 5.15
C HIS A 52 -8.60 1.58 4.65
N LEU A 53 -8.34 2.72 5.31
CA LEU A 53 -8.91 4.01 4.92
C LEU A 53 -8.50 4.41 3.49
N ILE A 54 -7.22 4.26 3.14
CA ILE A 54 -6.74 4.65 1.81
C ILE A 54 -7.27 3.69 0.74
N MET A 55 -7.35 2.38 1.02
CA MET A 55 -7.92 1.41 0.08
C MET A 55 -9.40 1.71 -0.20
N GLU A 56 -10.19 1.95 0.84
CA GLU A 56 -11.59 2.35 0.72
C GLU A 56 -11.72 3.63 -0.14
N TRP A 57 -10.91 4.65 0.17
CA TRP A 57 -10.95 5.92 -0.54
C TRP A 57 -10.60 5.78 -2.03
N LEU A 58 -9.61 4.95 -2.36
CA LEU A 58 -9.18 4.67 -3.73
C LEU A 58 -10.24 3.85 -4.48
N ALA A 59 -10.75 2.78 -3.88
CA ALA A 59 -11.76 1.91 -4.47
C ALA A 59 -13.04 2.69 -4.78
N GLY A 60 -13.55 3.46 -3.81
CA GLY A 60 -14.76 4.29 -3.99
C GLY A 60 -14.61 5.40 -5.05
N ARG A 61 -13.38 5.73 -5.46
CA ARG A 61 -13.08 6.72 -6.51
C ARG A 61 -12.53 6.08 -7.80
N GLN A 62 -12.50 4.75 -7.87
CA GLN A 62 -11.95 4.00 -9.01
C GLN A 62 -10.50 4.40 -9.34
N LEU A 63 -9.74 4.77 -8.32
CA LEU A 63 -8.33 5.14 -8.43
C LEU A 63 -7.44 3.93 -8.18
N ARG A 64 -6.33 3.87 -8.92
CA ARG A 64 -5.36 2.77 -8.83
C ARG A 64 -4.08 3.21 -8.16
N ILE A 65 -3.40 2.26 -7.53
CA ILE A 65 -2.05 2.45 -7.00
C ILE A 65 -1.11 2.90 -8.12
N ARG A 66 -0.30 3.92 -7.85
CA ARG A 66 0.65 4.49 -8.80
C ARG A 66 2.08 4.02 -8.48
N PHE A 67 2.34 2.73 -8.66
CA PHE A 67 3.64 2.11 -8.37
C PHE A 67 4.83 2.87 -8.99
N HIS A 68 4.71 3.31 -10.23
CA HIS A 68 5.76 4.03 -10.97
C HIS A 68 6.12 5.41 -10.39
N GLN A 69 5.28 5.97 -9.51
CA GLN A 69 5.52 7.28 -8.89
C GLN A 69 6.14 7.16 -7.50
N TYR A 70 6.35 5.94 -7.00
CA TYR A 70 7.00 5.70 -5.71
C TYR A 70 8.52 5.65 -5.89
N PRO A 71 9.29 6.59 -5.32
CA PRO A 71 10.73 6.61 -5.47
C PRO A 71 11.41 5.59 -4.54
N GLY A 72 12.56 5.07 -4.98
CA GLY A 72 13.46 4.30 -4.13
C GLY A 72 13.10 2.83 -3.92
N MET A 73 12.06 2.31 -4.59
CA MET A 73 11.74 0.88 -4.62
C MET A 73 11.25 0.47 -6.01
N THR A 74 11.65 -0.72 -6.44
CA THR A 74 11.14 -1.33 -7.67
C THR A 74 9.70 -1.78 -7.48
N LYS A 75 8.93 -1.86 -8.56
CA LYS A 75 7.56 -2.41 -8.53
C LYS A 75 7.51 -3.80 -7.91
N ARG A 76 8.51 -4.65 -8.18
CA ARG A 76 8.63 -5.99 -7.60
C ARG A 76 8.70 -5.97 -6.07
N GLU A 77 9.53 -5.10 -5.49
CA GLU A 77 9.64 -4.97 -4.03
C GLU A 77 8.34 -4.43 -3.42
N LEU A 78 7.67 -3.50 -4.11
CA LEU A 78 6.36 -3.00 -3.69
C LEU A 78 5.29 -4.11 -3.67
N LEU A 79 5.23 -4.93 -4.72
CA LEU A 79 4.29 -6.06 -4.78
C LEU A 79 4.61 -7.11 -3.72
N ALA A 80 5.89 -7.36 -3.39
CA ALA A 80 6.26 -8.28 -2.32
C ALA A 80 5.73 -7.82 -0.94
N MET A 81 5.74 -6.52 -0.65
CA MET A 81 5.16 -6.01 0.60
C MET A 81 3.64 -6.13 0.63
N ILE A 82 2.97 -5.88 -0.51
CA ILE A 82 1.51 -6.05 -0.62
C ILE A 82 1.14 -7.53 -0.50
N ARG A 83 1.96 -8.44 -1.03
CA ARG A 83 1.77 -9.88 -0.86
C ARG A 83 1.81 -10.30 0.61
N LEU A 84 2.73 -9.77 1.41
CA LEU A 84 2.74 -10.04 2.86
C LEU A 84 1.43 -9.63 3.54
N TYR A 85 0.85 -8.51 3.11
CA TYR A 85 -0.46 -8.08 3.60
C TYR A 85 -1.57 -9.01 3.14
N HIS A 86 -1.62 -9.32 1.83
CA HIS A 86 -2.57 -10.27 1.26
C HIS A 86 -2.53 -11.61 2.01
N ASP A 87 -1.36 -12.22 2.16
CA ASP A 87 -1.20 -13.54 2.77
C ASP A 87 -1.65 -13.55 4.25
N LYS A 88 -1.53 -12.41 4.95
CA LYS A 88 -2.00 -12.29 6.35
C LYS A 88 -3.50 -12.09 6.47
N TYR A 89 -4.15 -11.49 5.48
CA TYR A 89 -5.56 -11.09 5.51
C TYR A 89 -6.40 -11.73 4.40
N ALA A 90 -5.95 -12.85 3.83
CA ALA A 90 -6.57 -13.50 2.67
C ALA A 90 -8.03 -13.93 2.94
N ASP A 91 -8.37 -14.19 4.21
CA ASP A 91 -9.72 -14.60 4.61
C ASP A 91 -10.73 -13.43 4.64
N ASP A 92 -10.27 -12.18 4.58
CA ASP A 92 -11.13 -11.00 4.51
C ASP A 92 -11.47 -10.68 3.04
N ALA A 93 -12.53 -11.32 2.53
CA ALA A 93 -12.94 -11.23 1.14
C ALA A 93 -13.23 -9.77 0.70
N ASP A 94 -13.95 -9.00 1.54
CA ASP A 94 -14.28 -7.60 1.24
C ASP A 94 -13.01 -6.76 1.08
N GLN A 95 -12.02 -7.02 1.93
CA GLN A 95 -10.74 -6.33 1.87
C GLN A 95 -9.91 -6.75 0.66
N MET A 96 -9.91 -8.03 0.30
CA MET A 96 -9.20 -8.52 -0.88
C MET A 96 -9.83 -8.02 -2.18
N ASP A 97 -11.15 -7.87 -2.23
CA ASP A 97 -11.84 -7.26 -3.37
C ASP A 97 -11.47 -5.79 -3.54
N LYS A 98 -11.41 -5.03 -2.45
CA LYS A 98 -10.93 -3.63 -2.47
C LYS A 98 -9.48 -3.56 -2.93
N LEU A 99 -8.59 -4.39 -2.36
CA LEU A 99 -7.19 -4.44 -2.76
C LEU A 99 -7.04 -4.79 -4.24
N ARG A 100 -7.78 -5.78 -4.73
CA ARG A 100 -7.78 -6.17 -6.15
C ARG A 100 -8.26 -5.03 -7.05
N SER A 101 -9.30 -4.30 -6.65
CA SER A 101 -9.88 -3.20 -7.43
C SER A 101 -8.89 -2.04 -7.67
N ILE A 102 -7.97 -1.79 -6.73
CA ILE A 102 -7.01 -0.68 -6.81
C ILE A 102 -5.69 -1.06 -7.48
N MET A 103 -5.48 -2.35 -7.81
CA MET A 103 -4.30 -2.82 -8.55
C MET A 103 -4.62 -4.01 -9.49
N PRO A 104 -5.65 -3.91 -10.36
CA PRO A 104 -6.16 -5.06 -11.10
C PRO A 104 -5.14 -5.64 -12.08
N ASN A 105 -4.29 -4.79 -12.67
CA ASN A 105 -3.27 -5.21 -13.63
C ASN A 105 -2.06 -5.89 -12.97
N ASP A 106 -1.95 -5.79 -11.65
CA ASP A 106 -0.79 -6.21 -10.87
C ASP A 106 -1.13 -7.34 -9.89
N TRP A 107 -2.39 -7.77 -9.87
CA TRP A 107 -2.89 -8.81 -8.98
C TRP A 107 -2.16 -10.14 -9.18
N ASP A 108 -2.10 -10.62 -10.42
CA ASP A 108 -1.46 -11.90 -10.74
C ASP A 108 0.06 -11.86 -10.49
N ALA A 109 0.68 -10.71 -10.76
CA ALA A 109 2.09 -10.47 -10.48
C ALA A 109 2.40 -10.45 -8.96
N MET A 110 1.46 -9.99 -8.14
CA MET A 110 1.57 -10.01 -6.67
C MET A 110 1.46 -11.44 -6.12
N LEU A 111 0.57 -12.26 -6.67
CA LEU A 111 0.39 -13.66 -6.26
C LEU A 111 1.53 -14.57 -6.74
N SER A 112 2.21 -14.20 -7.83
CA SER A 112 3.29 -15.00 -8.40
C SER A 112 4.47 -15.14 -7.41
N PRO A 113 5.04 -16.35 -7.23
CA PRO A 113 6.27 -16.53 -6.46
C PRO A 113 7.39 -15.65 -7.03
N PRO A 114 8.30 -15.11 -6.20
CA PRO A 114 9.51 -14.51 -6.72
C PRO A 114 10.26 -15.59 -7.51
N GLU A 115 10.62 -15.30 -8.77
CA GLU A 115 11.43 -16.23 -9.55
C GLU A 115 12.72 -16.56 -8.79
N PRO A 116 13.15 -17.84 -8.77
CA PRO A 116 14.40 -18.19 -8.15
C PRO A 116 15.49 -17.33 -8.78
N SER A 117 16.20 -16.58 -7.93
CA SER A 117 17.36 -15.82 -8.36
C SER A 117 18.37 -16.78 -8.98
N THR A 118 18.50 -16.77 -10.30
CA THR A 118 19.63 -17.42 -10.97
C THR A 118 20.89 -16.77 -10.42
N PRO A 119 21.75 -17.50 -9.70
CA PRO A 119 23.03 -16.96 -9.26
C PRO A 119 23.83 -16.55 -10.51
N PRO A 120 24.66 -15.50 -10.43
CA PRO A 120 25.62 -15.18 -11.48
C PRO A 120 26.61 -16.33 -11.71
#